data_AF-A0A6B9G5L4-F1
#
_entry.id   AF-A0A6B9G5L4-F1
#
_cell.length_a   1.000
_cell.length_b   1.000
_cell.length_c   1.000
_cell.angle_alpha   90.00
_cell.angle_beta   90.00
_cell.angle_gamma   90.00
#
_symmetry.space_group_name_H-M   'P 1'
#
loop_
_entity.id
_entity.type
_entity.pdbx_description
1 polymer ?
#
loop_
_entity_poly.entity_id
_entity_poly.type
_entity_poly.pdbx_seq_one_letter_code
_entity_poly.pdbx_strand_id
1 'polypeptide(L)' 'MDDVSSEDEMIDTVLSPLKDEGKRINLRKYLDTITSDQISDEELKKLWWSSSADVVFHDGAALRTFLRKVRDRL' A
#
# COMPACT_ATOMS: atom_id res chain seq x y z
N MET A 1 -20.73 -12.34 5.25
CA MET A 1 -20.33 -11.07 5.89
C MET A 1 -18.90 -11.32 6.35
N ASP A 2 -17.95 -11.44 5.40
CA ASP A 2 -16.64 -12.10 5.66
C ASP A 2 -15.48 -11.56 4.79
N ASP A 3 -15.61 -10.40 4.18
CA ASP A 3 -14.55 -9.88 3.28
C ASP A 3 -13.51 -9.00 3.98
N VAL A 4 -13.81 -8.48 5.18
CA VAL A 4 -12.98 -7.46 5.84
C VAL A 4 -11.78 -8.07 6.58
N SER A 5 -11.89 -9.29 7.12
CA SER A 5 -10.77 -9.94 7.82
C SER A 5 -9.59 -10.24 6.88
N SER A 6 -9.85 -10.53 5.61
CA SER A 6 -8.82 -10.91 4.64
C SER A 6 -7.85 -9.76 4.30
N GLU A 7 -8.37 -8.54 4.12
CA GLU A 7 -7.54 -7.38 3.73
C GLU A 7 -6.72 -6.88 4.94
N ASP A 8 -7.34 -6.85 6.12
CA ASP A 8 -6.71 -6.48 7.38
C ASP A 8 -5.60 -7.45 7.81
N GLU A 9 -5.86 -8.77 7.74
CA GLU A 9 -4.85 -9.81 8.03
C GLU A 9 -3.72 -9.79 7.00
N MET A 10 -4.01 -9.52 5.72
CA MET A 10 -2.97 -9.37 4.71
C MET A 10 -2.04 -8.21 5.03
N ILE A 11 -2.60 -7.05 5.40
CA ILE A 11 -1.79 -5.89 5.77
C ILE A 11 -0.94 -6.23 7.00
N ASP A 12 -1.53 -6.83 8.04
CA ASP A 12 -0.77 -7.20 9.24
C ASP A 12 0.34 -8.23 8.93
N THR A 13 0.06 -9.20 8.06
CA THR A 13 1.04 -10.20 7.61
C THR A 13 2.21 -9.58 6.84
N VAL A 14 1.94 -8.61 5.96
CA VAL A 14 2.99 -7.90 5.20
C VAL A 14 3.79 -6.95 6.10
N LEU A 15 3.17 -6.40 7.14
CA LEU A 15 3.81 -5.52 8.11
C LEU A 15 4.53 -6.26 9.25
N SER A 16 4.15 -7.51 9.54
CA SER A 16 4.75 -8.37 10.57
C SER A 16 6.27 -8.56 10.46
N PRO A 17 6.87 -8.77 9.27
CA PRO A 17 8.33 -8.84 9.13
C PRO A 17 9.03 -7.48 9.28
N LEU A 18 8.31 -6.36 9.11
CA LEU A 18 8.84 -5.01 9.32
C LEU A 18 8.86 -4.69 10.81
N LYS A 19 9.73 -5.34 11.59
CA LYS A 19 9.90 -5.08 13.03
C LYS A 19 10.80 -3.87 13.33
N ASP A 20 11.54 -3.42 12.33
CA ASP A 20 12.47 -2.30 12.43
C ASP A 20 11.72 -0.97 12.26
N GLU A 21 11.78 -0.13 13.30
CA GLU A 21 11.10 1.17 13.32
C GLU A 21 11.60 2.10 12.21
N GLY A 22 12.90 2.06 11.89
CA GLY A 22 13.48 2.84 10.80
C GLY A 22 12.93 2.45 9.43
N LYS A 23 12.77 1.14 9.18
CA LYS A 23 12.13 0.63 7.96
C LYS A 23 10.65 1.01 7.87
N ARG A 24 9.92 0.97 8.99
CA ARG A 24 8.52 1.42 9.03
C ARG A 24 8.39 2.90 8.70
N ILE A 25 9.23 3.75 9.30
CA ILE A 25 9.25 5.19 9.02
C ILE A 25 9.57 5.46 7.55
N ASN A 26 10.55 4.77 6.98
CA ASN A 26 10.92 4.93 5.57
C ASN A 26 9.79 4.48 4.64
N LEU A 27 9.15 3.35 4.92
CA LEU A 27 8.01 2.87 4.15
C LEU A 27 6.81 3.82 4.26
N ARG A 28 6.53 4.34 5.46
CA ARG A 28 5.46 5.32 5.68
C ARG A 28 5.71 6.60 4.86
N LYS A 29 6.94 7.14 4.87
CA LYS A 29 7.30 8.32 4.06
C LYS A 29 7.18 8.05 2.55
N TYR A 30 7.59 6.87 2.12
CA TYR A 30 7.46 6.46 0.72
C TYR A 30 5.98 6.38 0.31
N LEU A 31 5.14 5.70 1.10
CA LEU A 31 3.70 5.60 0.87
C LEU A 31 3.02 6.97 0.89
N ASP A 32 3.41 7.86 1.80
CA ASP A 32 2.87 9.22 1.86
C ASP A 32 3.21 10.02 0.59
N THR A 33 4.42 9.85 0.06
CA THR A 33 4.86 10.49 -1.19
C THR A 33 4.05 9.98 -2.38
N ILE A 34 3.90 8.66 -2.53
CA ILE A 34 3.23 8.08 -3.71
C ILE A 34 1.71 8.15 -3.66
N THR A 35 1.12 8.26 -2.46
CA THR A 35 -0.34 8.44 -2.27
C THR A 35 -0.78 9.89 -2.11
N SER A 36 0.16 10.83 -2.26
CA SER A 36 -0.10 12.27 -2.36
C SER A 36 -0.83 12.60 -3.65
N ASP A 37 -1.65 13.65 -3.62
CA ASP A 37 -2.42 14.15 -4.78
C ASP A 37 -1.54 14.62 -5.95
N GLN A 38 -0.22 14.72 -5.75
CA GLN A 38 0.74 15.05 -6.82
C GLN A 38 0.99 13.88 -7.79
N ILE A 39 0.76 12.63 -7.37
CA ILE A 39 0.85 11.46 -8.25
C ILE A 39 -0.55 11.14 -8.76
N SER A 40 -0.73 10.96 -10.06
CA SER A 40 -2.01 10.52 -10.61
C SER A 40 -2.23 9.02 -10.41
N ASP A 41 -3.48 8.57 -10.37
CA ASP A 41 -3.82 7.16 -10.17
C ASP A 41 -3.26 6.24 -11.27
N GLU A 42 -3.12 6.74 -12.50
CA GLU A 42 -2.45 6.06 -13.61
C GLU A 42 -0.93 5.87 -13.34
N GLU A 43 -0.26 6.90 -12.84
CA GLU A 43 1.17 6.84 -12.49
C GLU A 43 1.41 5.94 -11.28
N LEU A 44 0.52 5.99 -10.28
CA LEU A 44 0.54 5.09 -9.15
C LEU A 44 0.37 3.63 -9.57
N LYS A 45 -0.53 3.36 -10.52
CA LYS A 45 -0.65 2.03 -11.14
C LYS A 45 0.64 1.65 -11.84
N LYS A 46 1.23 2.50 -12.69
CA LYS A 46 2.50 2.18 -13.37
C LYS A 46 3.62 1.84 -12.38
N LEU A 47 3.73 2.59 -11.28
CA LEU A 47 4.68 2.30 -10.20
C LEU A 47 4.41 0.96 -9.51
N TRP A 48 3.14 0.60 -9.35
CA TRP A 48 2.74 -0.69 -8.80
C TRP A 48 3.06 -1.85 -9.77
N TRP A 49 2.76 -1.69 -11.05
CA TRP A 49 3.04 -2.66 -12.11
C TRP A 49 4.54 -2.80 -12.42
N SER A 50 5.36 -1.77 -12.15
CA SER A 50 6.81 -1.87 -12.26
C SER A 50 7.45 -2.59 -11.07
N SER A 51 6.72 -2.74 -9.98
CA SER A 51 7.09 -3.59 -8.86
C SER A 51 6.77 -5.06 -9.16
N SER A 52 7.45 -5.99 -8.49
CA SER A 52 7.13 -7.43 -8.55
C SER A 52 5.84 -7.79 -7.78
N ALA A 53 4.81 -6.95 -7.88
CA ALA A 53 3.56 -7.14 -7.18
C ALA A 53 2.67 -8.17 -7.91
N ASP A 54 2.26 -9.22 -7.20
CA ASP A 54 1.34 -10.25 -7.71
C ASP A 54 -0.13 -9.80 -7.72
N VAL A 55 -0.47 -8.74 -6.99
CA VAL A 55 -1.87 -8.26 -6.88
C VAL A 55 -2.16 -7.26 -8.00
N VAL A 56 -3.21 -7.53 -8.78
CA VAL A 56 -3.64 -6.66 -9.88
C VAL A 56 -4.73 -5.69 -9.40
N PHE A 57 -4.46 -4.39 -9.51
CA PHE A 57 -5.46 -3.34 -9.30
C PHE A 57 -5.95 -2.80 -10.64
N HIS A 58 -7.21 -3.07 -10.96
CA HIS A 58 -7.85 -2.54 -12.17
C HIS A 58 -8.12 -1.02 -12.07
N ASP A 59 -8.41 -0.54 -10.85
CA ASP A 59 -8.70 0.86 -10.55
C ASP A 59 -7.59 1.48 -9.70
N GLY A 60 -7.10 2.66 -10.10
CA GLY A 60 -5.97 3.31 -9.43
C GLY A 60 -6.38 4.02 -8.14
N ALA A 61 -7.65 4.42 -7.99
CA ALA A 61 -8.17 4.94 -6.74
C ALA A 61 -8.33 3.83 -5.70
N ALA A 62 -8.68 2.61 -6.12
CA ALA A 62 -8.66 1.42 -5.26
C ALA A 62 -7.25 1.11 -4.75
N LEU A 63 -6.24 1.14 -5.64
CA LEU A 63 -4.83 0.99 -5.27
C LEU A 63 -4.38 2.08 -4.28
N ARG A 64 -4.72 3.35 -4.56
CA ARG A 64 -4.41 4.46 -3.64
C ARG A 64 -5.03 4.25 -2.26
N THR A 65 -6.28 3.80 -2.23
CA THR A 65 -6.99 3.52 -0.98
C THR A 65 -6.30 2.42 -0.19
N PHE A 66 -5.91 1.33 -0.85
CA PHE A 66 -5.16 0.24 -0.23
C PHE A 66 -3.81 0.71 0.34
N LEU A 67 -3.02 1.45 -0.45
CA LEU A 67 -1.72 1.97 0.00
C LEU A 67 -1.85 2.96 1.16
N ARG A 68 -2.92 3.78 1.19
CA ARG A 68 -3.24 4.63 2.35
C ARG A 68 -3.54 3.80 3.59
N LYS A 69 -4.35 2.74 3.48
CA LYS A 69 -4.62 1.84 4.62
C LYS A 69 -3.33 1.19 5.16
N VAL A 70 -2.42 0.76 4.29
CA VAL A 70 -1.11 0.22 4.71
C VAL A 70 -0.30 1.29 5.45
N ARG A 71 -0.24 2.52 4.91
CA ARG A 71 0.45 3.66 5.54
C ARG A 71 -0.09 3.97 6.92
N ASP A 72 -1.41 3.99 7.09
CA ASP A 72 -2.06 4.30 8.37
C ASP A 72 -1.81 3.24 9.46
N ARG A 73 -1.31 2.05 9.09
CA ARG A 73 -0.94 0.96 10.02
C ARG A 73 0.56 0.83 10.29
N LEU A 74 1.39 1.66 9.67
CA LEU A 74 2.84 1.73 9.88
C LEU A 74 3.23 2.68 11.01
#